data_AF-A0A353E9U6-F1
#
_entry.id   AF-A0A353E9U6-F1
#
_cell.length_a   1.000
_cell.length_b   1.000
_cell.length_c   1.000
_cell.angle_alpha   90.00
_cell.angle_beta   90.00
_cell.angle_gamma   90.00
#
_symmetry.space_group_name_H-M   'P 1'
#
loop_
_entity.id
_entity.type
_entity.pdbx_description
1 polymer ?
#
loop_
_entity_poly.entity_id
_entity_poly.type
_entity_poly.pdbx_seq_one_letter_code
_entity_poly.pdbx_strand_id
1 'polypeptide(L)'
;MRSLPLKACASNKSADVNLCQRGISSIELIIVVALVTVALGVLASKRHFAHQARADEALFSAAASLATGVLFAHQQWQRNGHTDGDDVDDLEGFRLNHLNMTFNGWPRSTSGEENHASMTRDTCAEIWQELVDDRWKEGFITTAEVGNLGLCRFTPINMEGVVEYDVRRGRVKLTVG
;
A
#
# COMPACT_ATOMS: atom_id res chain seq x y z
N MET A 1 -67.09 -15.25 -13.61
CA MET A 1 -66.38 -16.52 -13.32
C MET A 1 -66.91 -17.61 -14.24
N ARG A 2 -66.17 -17.98 -15.28
CA ARG A 2 -66.40 -19.22 -16.06
C ARG A 2 -65.04 -19.66 -16.60
N SER A 3 -64.66 -20.86 -16.19
CA SER A 3 -63.37 -21.55 -16.33
C SER A 3 -63.02 -21.88 -17.79
N LEU A 4 -61.78 -21.59 -18.18
CA LEU A 4 -61.15 -22.13 -19.39
C LEU A 4 -60.42 -23.45 -19.05
N PRO A 5 -60.47 -24.47 -19.94
CA PRO A 5 -59.95 -25.80 -19.63
C PRO A 5 -58.42 -25.82 -19.66
N LEU A 6 -57.82 -26.26 -18.55
CA LEU A 6 -56.41 -26.65 -18.47
C LEU A 6 -56.19 -27.88 -19.37
N LYS A 7 -55.45 -27.68 -20.47
CA LYS A 7 -55.02 -28.77 -21.35
C LYS A 7 -53.89 -29.51 -20.65
N ALA A 8 -54.20 -30.68 -20.09
CA ALA A 8 -53.22 -31.59 -19.52
C ALA A 8 -52.31 -32.16 -20.61
N CYS A 9 -51.00 -31.98 -20.50
CA CYS A 9 -50.02 -32.72 -21.29
C CYS A 9 -49.90 -34.12 -20.70
N ALA A 10 -50.33 -35.12 -21.46
CA ALA A 10 -50.21 -36.53 -21.09
C ALA A 10 -48.73 -36.96 -21.13
N SER A 11 -48.26 -37.54 -20.03
CA SER A 11 -46.94 -38.15 -19.86
C SER A 11 -46.99 -39.62 -20.23
N ASN A 12 -46.13 -40.06 -21.14
CA ASN A 12 -45.84 -41.48 -21.31
C ASN A 12 -44.32 -41.69 -21.32
N LYS A 13 -43.85 -42.24 -20.19
CA LYS A 13 -42.55 -42.91 -19.94
C LYS A 13 -41.23 -42.17 -20.16
N SER A 14 -40.47 -42.20 -19.06
CA SER A 14 -39.01 -42.12 -18.87
C SER A 14 -38.28 -40.82 -19.23
N ALA A 15 -38.08 -40.04 -18.17
CA ALA A 15 -36.82 -39.36 -17.84
C ALA A 15 -36.21 -38.47 -18.92
N ASP A 16 -37.02 -37.55 -19.43
CA ASP A 16 -36.50 -36.34 -20.05
C ASP A 16 -37.26 -35.16 -19.45
N VAL A 17 -36.57 -34.32 -18.68
CA VAL A 17 -37.13 -33.05 -18.21
C VAL A 17 -37.19 -32.14 -19.43
N ASN A 18 -38.20 -32.37 -20.28
CA ASN A 18 -38.58 -31.41 -21.29
C ASN A 18 -39.19 -30.22 -20.57
N LEU A 19 -38.35 -29.25 -20.20
CA LEU A 19 -38.83 -27.89 -20.06
C LEU A 19 -39.59 -27.60 -21.35
N CYS A 20 -40.89 -27.31 -21.24
CA CYS A 20 -41.59 -26.66 -22.33
C CYS A 20 -40.85 -25.36 -22.63
N GLN A 21 -39.91 -25.39 -23.57
CA GLN A 21 -39.22 -24.21 -24.07
C GLN A 21 -40.26 -23.37 -24.79
N ARG A 22 -40.95 -22.52 -24.04
CA ARG A 22 -41.43 -21.27 -24.59
C ARG A 22 -40.17 -20.54 -25.05
N GLY A 23 -39.99 -20.48 -26.38
CA GLY A 23 -38.92 -19.69 -26.97
C GLY A 23 -38.97 -18.28 -26.40
N ILE A 24 -37.91 -17.90 -25.70
CA ILE A 24 -37.72 -16.53 -25.23
C ILE A 24 -37.68 -15.63 -26.48
N SER A 25 -38.35 -14.49 -26.41
CA SER A 25 -38.30 -13.50 -27.49
C SER A 25 -36.86 -13.00 -27.65
N SER A 26 -36.41 -12.78 -28.88
CA SER A 26 -35.09 -12.22 -29.16
C SER A 26 -34.87 -10.88 -28.45
N ILE A 27 -35.93 -10.09 -28.28
CA ILE A 27 -35.87 -8.81 -27.59
C ILE A 27 -35.65 -8.97 -26.07
N GLU A 28 -36.19 -10.03 -25.48
CA GLU A 28 -36.10 -10.28 -24.05
C GLU A 28 -34.67 -10.67 -23.65
N LEU A 29 -34.00 -11.48 -24.47
CA LEU A 29 -32.59 -11.79 -24.30
C LEU A 29 -31.70 -10.54 -24.41
N ILE A 30 -31.97 -9.66 -25.39
CA ILE A 30 -31.22 -8.41 -25.57
C ILE A 30 -31.34 -7.50 -24.35
N ILE A 31 -32.56 -7.35 -23.80
CA ILE A 31 -32.79 -6.51 -22.62
C ILE A 31 -32.07 -7.07 -21.39
N VAL A 32 -32.09 -8.39 -21.19
CA VAL A 32 -31.40 -9.02 -20.05
C VAL A 32 -29.89 -8.81 -20.14
N VAL A 33 -29.28 -9.04 -21.30
CA VAL A 33 -27.83 -8.82 -21.48
C VAL A 33 -27.48 -7.34 -21.33
N ALA A 34 -28.31 -6.43 -21.84
CA ALA A 34 -28.12 -4.99 -21.67
C ALA A 34 -28.20 -4.57 -20.19
N LEU A 35 -29.18 -5.09 -19.44
CA LEU A 35 -29.29 -4.82 -18.00
C LEU A 35 -28.13 -5.41 -17.21
N VAL A 36 -27.69 -6.63 -17.53
CA VAL A 36 -26.57 -7.30 -16.85
C VAL A 36 -25.25 -6.56 -17.11
N THR A 37 -24.97 -6.17 -18.35
CA THR A 37 -23.74 -5.43 -18.69
C THR A 37 -23.66 -4.08 -17.99
N VAL A 38 -24.77 -3.33 -17.96
CA VAL A 38 -24.86 -2.04 -17.25
C VAL A 38 -24.72 -2.25 -15.73
N ALA A 39 -25.45 -3.21 -15.16
CA ALA A 39 -25.40 -3.49 -13.73
C ALA A 39 -24.00 -3.92 -13.25
N LEU A 40 -23.33 -4.80 -14.02
CA LEU A 40 -21.98 -5.25 -13.69
C LEU A 40 -20.94 -4.15 -13.88
N GLY A 41 -21.06 -3.31 -14.92
CA GLY A 41 -20.13 -2.19 -15.14
C GLY A 41 -20.14 -1.16 -14.01
N VAL A 42 -21.32 -0.80 -13.51
CA VAL A 42 -21.45 0.18 -12.42
C VAL A 42 -21.00 -0.38 -11.07
N LEU A 43 -21.21 -1.67 -10.80
CA LEU A 43 -20.81 -2.29 -9.53
C LEU A 43 -19.32 -2.67 -9.49
N ALA A 44 -18.77 -3.17 -10.60
CA ALA A 44 -17.36 -3.54 -10.70
C ALA A 44 -16.45 -2.31 -10.59
N SER A 45 -16.82 -1.21 -11.27
CA SER A 45 -16.08 0.05 -11.19
C SER A 45 -16.03 0.60 -9.77
N LYS A 46 -17.16 0.69 -9.07
CA LYS A 46 -17.22 1.22 -7.70
C LYS A 46 -16.35 0.45 -6.71
N ARG A 47 -16.29 -0.88 -6.82
CA ARG A 47 -15.43 -1.71 -5.94
C ARG A 47 -13.96 -1.47 -6.25
N HIS A 48 -13.59 -1.42 -7.51
CA HIS A 48 -12.21 -1.20 -7.92
C HIS A 48 -11.68 0.16 -7.42
N PHE A 49 -12.45 1.24 -7.59
CA PHE A 49 -12.07 2.56 -7.08
C PHE A 49 -11.95 2.60 -5.55
N ALA A 50 -12.85 1.93 -4.82
CA ALA A 50 -12.78 1.88 -3.36
C ALA A 50 -11.58 1.09 -2.83
N HIS A 51 -11.11 0.08 -3.56
CA HIS A 51 -9.90 -0.66 -3.20
C HIS A 51 -8.63 0.17 -3.45
N GLN A 52 -8.55 0.87 -4.58
CA GLN A 52 -7.40 1.72 -4.90
C GLN A 52 -7.28 2.89 -3.92
N ALA A 53 -8.38 3.58 -3.60
CA ALA A 53 -8.35 4.68 -2.62
C ALA A 53 -7.82 4.24 -1.24
N ARG A 54 -8.17 3.03 -0.79
CA ARG A 54 -7.66 2.48 0.48
C ARG A 54 -6.18 2.10 0.42
N ALA A 55 -5.70 1.65 -0.73
CA ALA A 55 -4.29 1.35 -0.94
C ALA A 55 -3.44 2.62 -0.92
N ASP A 56 -3.91 3.69 -1.57
CA ASP A 56 -3.24 5.00 -1.57
C ASP A 56 -3.20 5.61 -0.16
N GLU A 57 -4.32 5.52 0.59
CA GLU A 57 -4.40 5.95 1.99
C GLU A 57 -3.41 5.19 2.89
N ALA A 58 -3.29 3.87 2.68
CA ALA A 58 -2.34 3.04 3.42
C ALA A 58 -0.89 3.43 3.14
N LEU A 59 -0.54 3.62 1.86
CA LEU A 59 0.79 4.05 1.45
C LEU A 59 1.13 5.46 1.98
N PHE A 60 0.17 6.38 1.94
CA PHE A 60 0.32 7.70 2.54
C PHE A 60 0.56 7.62 4.04
N SER A 61 -0.20 6.78 4.75
CA SER A 61 -0.03 6.59 6.19
C SER A 61 1.35 6.00 6.52
N ALA A 62 1.86 5.07 5.72
CA ALA A 62 3.21 4.53 5.88
C ALA A 62 4.26 5.62 5.69
N ALA A 63 4.19 6.39 4.59
CA ALA A 63 5.10 7.49 4.32
C ALA A 63 5.06 8.59 5.39
N ALA A 64 3.87 8.93 5.88
CA ALA A 64 3.68 9.91 6.96
C ALA A 64 4.28 9.42 8.28
N SER A 65 4.16 8.12 8.58
CA SER A 65 4.78 7.53 9.78
C SER A 65 6.31 7.63 9.71
N LEU A 66 6.91 7.32 8.54
CA LEU A 66 8.34 7.46 8.32
C LEU A 66 8.79 8.92 8.47
N ALA A 67 8.10 9.85 7.81
CA ALA A 67 8.43 11.28 7.87
C ALA A 67 8.38 11.83 9.31
N THR A 68 7.39 11.39 10.08
CA THR A 68 7.24 11.77 11.49
C THR A 68 8.36 11.18 12.35
N GLY A 69 8.70 9.89 12.14
CA GLY A 69 9.80 9.23 12.83
C GLY A 69 11.14 9.93 12.57
N VAL A 70 11.43 10.27 11.31
CA VAL A 70 12.63 11.03 10.91
C VAL A 70 12.68 12.38 11.61
N LEU A 71 11.57 13.11 11.63
CA LEU A 71 11.52 14.44 12.24
C LEU A 71 11.70 14.39 13.76
N PHE A 72 11.10 13.41 14.45
CA PHE A 72 11.27 13.25 15.89
C PHE A 72 12.70 12.86 16.28
N ALA A 73 13.36 12.02 15.50
CA ALA A 73 14.77 11.70 15.71
C ALA A 73 15.64 12.94 15.55
N HIS A 74 15.45 13.72 14.49
CA HIS A 74 16.18 14.98 14.28
C HIS A 74 15.92 16.00 15.42
N GLN A 75 14.67 16.13 15.87
CA GLN A 75 14.34 16.99 17.00
C GLN A 75 14.98 16.52 18.30
N GLN A 76 15.06 15.22 18.55
CA GLN A 76 15.75 14.68 19.73
C GLN A 76 17.26 14.97 19.65
N TRP A 77 17.88 14.80 18.49
CA TRP A 77 19.28 15.18 18.26
C TRP A 77 19.54 16.66 18.55
N GLN A 78 18.65 17.55 18.09
CA GLN A 78 18.72 18.98 18.43
C GLN A 78 18.50 19.26 19.93
N ARG A 79 17.56 18.55 20.58
CA ARG A 79 17.30 18.67 22.03
C ARG A 79 18.48 18.24 22.88
N ASN A 80 19.26 17.26 22.41
CA ASN A 80 20.50 16.83 23.04
C ASN A 80 21.64 17.86 22.86
N GLY A 81 21.42 18.91 22.05
CA GLY A 81 22.35 20.01 21.86
C GLY A 81 23.37 19.79 20.74
N HIS A 82 23.16 18.78 19.89
CA HIS A 82 24.05 18.50 18.77
C HIS A 82 23.89 19.51 17.64
N THR A 83 24.97 19.69 16.87
CA THR A 83 25.09 20.63 15.76
C THR A 83 25.76 19.99 14.55
N ASP A 84 25.61 20.61 13.38
CA ASP A 84 26.18 20.09 12.14
C ASP A 84 27.70 19.86 12.28
N GLY A 85 28.13 18.62 12.05
CA GLY A 85 29.50 18.14 12.24
C GLY A 85 29.64 17.16 13.40
N ASP A 86 28.63 17.02 14.26
CA ASP A 86 28.65 16.06 15.37
C ASP A 86 28.33 14.63 14.87
N ASP A 87 29.23 13.71 15.16
CA ASP A 87 29.04 12.28 14.96
C ASP A 87 28.27 11.71 16.16
N VAL A 88 27.07 11.20 15.91
CA VAL A 88 26.15 10.73 16.97
C VAL A 88 25.67 9.32 16.65
N ASP A 89 26.31 8.36 17.31
CA ASP A 89 25.85 6.99 17.41
C ASP A 89 24.91 6.84 18.62
N ASP A 90 23.99 5.88 18.58
CA ASP A 90 23.10 5.53 19.69
C ASP A 90 22.36 6.73 20.30
N LEU A 91 21.56 7.44 19.47
CA LEU A 91 20.88 8.67 19.88
C LEU A 91 20.08 8.52 21.19
N GLU A 92 20.60 9.12 22.26
CA GLU A 92 20.01 9.04 23.59
C GLU A 92 18.63 9.72 23.66
N GLY A 93 17.68 9.05 24.28
CA GLY A 93 16.31 9.53 24.48
C GLY A 93 15.41 9.35 23.26
N PHE A 94 15.87 8.64 22.22
CA PHE A 94 15.05 8.24 21.09
C PHE A 94 14.81 6.73 21.10
N ARG A 95 13.56 6.32 21.36
CA ARG A 95 13.12 4.91 21.35
C ARG A 95 14.05 4.01 22.17
N LEU A 96 14.77 3.10 21.51
CA LEU A 96 15.67 2.11 22.13
C LEU A 96 17.10 2.62 22.32
N ASN A 97 17.36 3.90 22.04
CA ASN A 97 18.68 4.55 22.15
C ASN A 97 19.77 3.86 21.32
N HIS A 98 19.41 3.40 20.13
CA HIS A 98 20.30 2.68 19.21
C HIS A 98 20.26 3.24 17.78
N LEU A 99 19.73 4.46 17.63
CA LEU A 99 19.58 5.08 16.32
C LEU A 99 20.80 5.94 16.03
N ASN A 100 21.56 5.58 15.00
CA ASN A 100 22.71 6.34 14.54
C ASN A 100 22.26 7.46 13.61
N MET A 101 22.89 8.62 13.76
CA MET A 101 22.54 9.85 13.07
C MET A 101 23.72 10.29 12.20
N THR A 102 23.46 10.79 11.01
CA THR A 102 24.49 11.41 10.20
C THR A 102 25.07 12.64 10.89
N PHE A 103 26.25 13.09 10.42
CA PHE A 103 26.91 14.32 10.88
C PHE A 103 26.03 15.59 10.84
N ASN A 104 24.93 15.58 10.09
CA ASN A 104 23.96 16.68 10.00
C ASN A 104 22.60 16.35 10.63
N GLY A 105 22.59 15.38 11.55
CA GLY A 105 21.46 15.08 12.43
C GLY A 105 20.32 14.31 11.77
N TRP A 106 20.55 13.51 10.73
CA TRP A 106 19.50 12.70 10.11
C TRP A 106 19.66 11.20 10.37
N PRO A 107 18.57 10.45 10.60
CA PRO A 107 18.64 9.01 10.88
C PRO A 107 19.30 8.21 9.76
N ARG A 108 20.30 7.41 10.11
CA ARG A 108 21.07 6.63 9.14
C ARG A 108 20.89 5.12 9.26
N SER A 109 21.06 4.57 10.46
CA SER A 109 21.06 3.13 10.70
C SER A 109 20.83 2.85 12.18
N THR A 110 20.64 1.58 12.52
CA THR A 110 20.69 1.12 13.93
C THR A 110 21.89 0.22 14.20
N SER A 111 22.77 0.10 13.21
CA SER A 111 24.00 -0.68 13.28
C SER A 111 25.15 0.11 12.65
N GLY A 112 26.38 -0.30 12.98
CA GLY A 112 27.61 0.38 12.56
C GLY A 112 27.89 1.66 13.36
N GLU A 113 28.97 2.34 13.02
CA GLU A 113 29.41 3.61 13.62
C GLU A 113 29.71 4.66 12.53
N GLU A 114 29.27 4.43 11.29
CA GLU A 114 29.56 5.36 10.21
C GLU A 114 28.57 6.51 10.21
N ASN A 115 28.98 7.74 10.54
CA ASN A 115 28.08 8.89 10.58
C ASN A 115 27.97 9.66 9.24
N HIS A 116 28.34 9.01 8.14
CA HIS A 116 28.25 9.58 6.79
C HIS A 116 26.88 9.36 6.14
N ALA A 117 26.61 10.04 5.02
CA ALA A 117 25.32 9.93 4.33
C ALA A 117 25.19 8.74 3.35
N SER A 118 26.14 7.79 3.32
CA SER A 118 26.13 6.68 2.35
C SER A 118 25.29 5.48 2.81
N MET A 119 24.11 5.29 2.25
CA MET A 119 23.16 4.24 2.54
C MET A 119 23.43 2.95 1.75
N THR A 120 23.27 1.82 2.42
CA THR A 120 23.23 0.47 1.83
C THR A 120 21.80 -0.06 1.89
N ARG A 121 21.53 -1.18 1.20
CA ARG A 121 20.21 -1.81 1.27
C ARG A 121 19.81 -2.17 2.70
N ASP A 122 20.77 -2.66 3.48
CA ASP A 122 20.54 -3.14 4.85
C ASP A 122 20.25 -1.97 5.79
N THR A 123 21.06 -0.91 5.74
CA THR A 123 20.83 0.30 6.53
C THR A 123 19.53 1.02 6.17
N CYS A 124 19.11 1.00 4.90
CA CYS A 124 17.77 1.47 4.52
C CYS A 124 16.66 0.61 5.16
N ALA A 125 16.85 -0.70 5.25
CA ALA A 125 15.87 -1.59 5.87
C ALA A 125 15.79 -1.36 7.37
N GLU A 126 16.92 -1.17 8.04
CA GLU A 126 16.99 -0.80 9.46
C GLU A 126 16.21 0.49 9.74
N ILE A 127 16.44 1.54 8.94
CA ILE A 127 15.72 2.81 9.10
C ILE A 127 14.22 2.66 8.90
N TRP A 128 13.80 1.85 7.93
CA TRP A 128 12.38 1.52 7.80
C TRP A 128 11.85 0.87 9.06
N GLN A 129 12.52 -0.17 9.56
CA GLN A 129 12.10 -0.91 10.75
C GLN A 129 12.09 -0.07 12.03
N GLU A 130 12.97 0.92 12.15
CA GLU A 130 13.08 1.72 13.37
C GLU A 130 12.09 2.89 13.39
N LEU A 131 11.87 3.56 12.26
CA LEU A 131 11.16 4.83 12.21
C LEU A 131 9.67 4.70 11.90
N VAL A 132 9.27 3.68 11.14
CA VAL A 132 7.85 3.51 10.78
C VAL A 132 7.05 2.97 11.96
N ASP A 133 5.73 3.18 11.89
CA ASP A 133 4.79 2.52 12.81
C ASP A 133 4.84 1.00 12.61
N ASP A 134 4.71 0.22 13.70
CA ASP A 134 4.78 -1.25 13.70
C ASP A 134 3.87 -1.89 12.64
N ARG A 135 2.73 -1.26 12.35
CA ARG A 135 1.78 -1.72 11.33
C ARG A 135 2.33 -1.73 9.88
N TRP A 136 3.42 -1.00 9.61
CA TRP A 136 3.98 -0.81 8.26
C TRP A 136 5.38 -1.41 8.09
N LYS A 137 5.88 -2.12 9.11
CA LYS A 137 7.20 -2.76 9.09
C LYS A 137 7.34 -3.84 8.01
N GLU A 138 6.24 -4.52 7.71
CA GLU A 138 6.19 -5.60 6.71
C GLU A 138 5.56 -5.11 5.40
N GLY A 139 5.80 -5.85 4.32
CA GLY A 139 5.12 -5.62 3.03
C GLY A 139 5.78 -4.58 2.12
N PHE A 140 7.03 -4.19 2.41
CA PHE A 140 7.83 -3.28 1.60
C PHE A 140 9.14 -3.92 1.17
N ILE A 141 9.52 -3.71 -0.08
CA ILE A 141 10.83 -4.04 -0.62
C ILE A 141 11.71 -2.81 -0.48
N THR A 142 12.80 -2.96 0.28
CA THR A 142 13.79 -1.91 0.47
C THR A 142 14.94 -2.04 -0.53
N THR A 143 15.27 -0.92 -1.15
CA THR A 143 16.39 -0.76 -2.08
C THR A 143 17.16 0.51 -1.76
N ALA A 144 18.49 0.47 -1.90
CA ALA A 144 19.32 1.67 -1.91
C ALA A 144 19.63 2.05 -3.37
N GLU A 145 19.55 3.34 -3.71
CA GLU A 145 19.82 3.76 -5.09
C GLU A 145 21.30 3.68 -5.45
N VAL A 146 21.59 2.93 -6.52
CA VAL A 146 22.93 2.83 -7.10
C VAL A 146 23.22 4.10 -7.90
N GLY A 147 23.86 5.09 -7.27
CA GLY A 147 24.29 6.34 -7.90
C GLY A 147 23.96 7.60 -7.09
N ASN A 148 22.99 7.52 -6.19
CA ASN A 148 22.74 8.54 -5.17
C ASN A 148 22.91 7.91 -3.80
N LEU A 149 24.16 7.95 -3.30
CA LEU A 149 24.58 7.22 -2.11
C LEU A 149 23.74 7.53 -0.86
N GLY A 150 22.87 8.53 -0.83
CA GLY A 150 22.03 8.83 0.34
C GLY A 150 20.53 8.56 0.19
N LEU A 151 20.10 7.84 -0.85
CA LEU A 151 18.66 7.65 -1.12
C LEU A 151 18.21 6.20 -0.88
N CYS A 152 17.28 6.06 0.06
CA CYS A 152 16.57 4.83 0.33
C CYS A 152 15.22 4.85 -0.37
N ARG A 153 14.89 3.74 -1.04
CA ARG A 153 13.65 3.60 -1.79
C ARG A 153 12.88 2.37 -1.31
N PHE A 154 11.65 2.60 -0.88
CA PHE A 154 10.74 1.60 -0.33
C PHE A 154 9.57 1.41 -1.30
N THR A 155 9.41 0.19 -1.79
CA THR A 155 8.37 -0.17 -2.76
C THR A 155 7.42 -1.18 -2.12
N PRO A 156 6.12 -0.86 -1.96
CA PRO A 156 5.14 -1.81 -1.43
C PRO A 156 4.94 -3.00 -2.37
N ILE A 157 4.63 -4.17 -1.81
CA ILE A 157 4.42 -5.42 -2.59
C ILE A 157 3.02 -5.49 -3.20
N ASN A 158 2.01 -4.94 -2.50
CA ASN A 158 0.60 -5.07 -2.85
C ASN A 158 -0.10 -3.73 -3.15
N MET A 159 0.68 -2.66 -3.33
CA MET A 159 0.19 -1.31 -3.61
C MET A 159 1.05 -0.71 -4.72
N GLU A 160 0.54 0.30 -5.42
CA GLU A 160 1.32 1.05 -6.39
C GLU A 160 1.87 2.33 -5.76
N GLY A 161 3.10 2.68 -6.12
CA GLY A 161 3.79 3.85 -5.60
C GLY A 161 5.12 3.52 -4.94
N VAL A 162 5.80 4.56 -4.49
CA VAL A 162 7.16 4.50 -3.95
C VAL A 162 7.33 5.55 -2.86
N VAL A 163 7.93 5.15 -1.73
CA VAL A 163 8.40 6.07 -0.70
C VAL A 163 9.90 6.20 -0.81
N GLU A 164 10.40 7.43 -0.88
CA GLU A 164 11.82 7.75 -0.98
C GLU A 164 12.25 8.51 0.28
N TYR A 165 13.38 8.14 0.84
CA TYR A 165 14.02 8.83 1.95
C TYR A 165 15.41 9.30 1.56
N ASP A 166 15.66 10.60 1.63
CA ASP A 166 16.94 11.25 1.39
C ASP A 166 17.62 11.56 2.73
N VAL A 167 18.57 10.72 3.13
CA VAL A 167 19.27 10.82 4.42
C VAL A 167 20.06 12.13 4.55
N ARG A 168 20.49 12.72 3.44
CA ARG A 168 21.30 13.96 3.46
C ARG A 168 20.49 15.15 3.93
N ARG A 169 19.17 15.10 3.80
CA ARG A 169 18.25 16.22 4.05
C ARG A 169 17.09 15.86 4.97
N GLY A 170 17.01 14.63 5.44
CA GLY A 170 15.87 14.16 6.23
C GLY A 170 14.54 14.17 5.48
N ARG A 171 14.57 14.17 4.14
CA ARG A 171 13.36 14.39 3.34
C ARG A 171 12.73 13.06 2.97
N VAL A 172 11.45 12.91 3.28
CA VAL A 172 10.62 11.80 2.81
C VAL A 172 9.74 12.30 1.67
N LYS A 173 9.74 11.59 0.55
CA LYS A 173 8.94 11.89 -0.63
C LYS A 173 8.10 10.66 -0.97
N LEU A 174 6.81 10.90 -1.22
CA LEU A 174 5.88 9.89 -1.69
C LEU A 174 5.59 10.14 -3.17
N THR A 175 5.64 9.08 -3.97
CA THR A 175 5.15 9.07 -5.35
C THR A 175 4.07 7.99 -5.43
N VAL A 176 2.82 8.38 -5.69
CA VAL A 176 1.72 7.45 -5.95
C VAL A 176 1.70 7.04 -7.42
N GLY A 177 1.28 5.81 -7.69
CA GLY A 177 1.17 5.21 -9.03
C GLY A 177 -0.07 5.66 -9.79
#